data_AF-A0A820R5D1-F1
#
_entry.id   AF-A0A820R5D1-F1
#
_cell.length_a   1.000
_cell.length_b   1.000
_cell.length_c   1.000
_cell.angle_alpha   90.00
_cell.angle_beta   90.00
_cell.angle_gamma   90.00
#
_symmetry.space_group_name_H-M   'P 1'
#
loop_
_entity.id
_entity.type
_entity.pdbx_description
1 polymer ?
#
loop_
_entity_poly.entity_id
_entity_poly.type
_entity_poly.pdbx_seq_one_letter_code
_entity_poly.pdbx_strand_id
1 'polypeptide(L)'
;LTTIVEVGTYLDANRWEELILTKLPQLAKFDFRYSAYFADDYDTPSYFGQPNQFISPFWLERRWILEIEVEFENVIYVIRPY
;
A
#
# COMPACT_ATOMS: atom_id res chain seq x y z
N LEU A 1 -0.59 -2.55 -27.23
CA LEU A 1 -0.90 -1.56 -26.18
C LEU A 1 -0.42 -2.15 -24.87
N THR A 2 0.83 -1.90 -24.52
CA THR A 2 1.38 -2.36 -23.23
C THR A 2 0.91 -1.32 -22.21
N THR A 3 -0.11 -1.66 -21.43
CA THR A 3 -0.55 -0.81 -20.32
C THR A 3 0.61 -0.78 -19.33
N ILE A 4 1.38 0.30 -19.34
CA ILE A 4 2.33 0.58 -18.27
C ILE A 4 1.43 0.92 -17.08
N VAL A 5 1.16 -0.07 -16.23
CA VAL A 5 0.57 0.17 -14.93
C VAL A 5 1.63 0.97 -14.18
N GLU A 6 1.38 2.25 -13.92
CA GLU A 6 2.27 3.04 -13.07
C GLU A 6 2.47 2.27 -11.75
N VAL A 7 3.70 1.82 -11.56
CA VAL A 7 4.17 1.16 -10.35
C VAL A 7 3.97 2.16 -9.21
N GLY A 8 3.02 1.89 -8.31
CA GLY A 8 2.61 2.81 -7.23
C GLY A 8 1.11 3.09 -7.16
N THR A 9 0.34 2.77 -8.20
CA THR A 9 -1.12 3.05 -8.24
C THR A 9 -1.96 2.29 -7.21
N TYR A 10 -1.42 1.23 -6.61
CA TYR A 10 -2.09 0.44 -5.57
C TYR A 10 -1.77 0.88 -4.14
N LEU A 11 -0.75 1.71 -3.93
CA LEU A 11 -0.34 2.24 -2.62
C LEU A 11 -0.95 3.63 -2.36
N ASP A 12 -2.22 3.79 -2.69
CA ASP A 12 -3.00 5.01 -2.46
C ASP A 12 -4.05 4.75 -1.37
N ALA A 13 -3.77 5.24 -0.16
CA ALA A 13 -4.65 5.02 0.98
C ALA A 13 -6.01 5.71 0.84
N ASN A 14 -6.07 6.87 0.17
CA ASN A 14 -7.32 7.61 -0.03
C ASN A 14 -8.24 6.84 -0.98
N ARG A 15 -7.68 6.28 -2.04
CA ARG A 15 -8.43 5.46 -3.00
C ARG A 15 -9.00 4.21 -2.36
N TRP A 16 -8.21 3.55 -1.50
CA TRP A 16 -8.71 2.39 -0.75
C TRP A 16 -9.77 2.78 0.28
N GLU A 17 -9.57 3.88 1.01
CA GLU A 17 -10.55 4.42 1.96
C GLU A 17 -11.90 4.71 1.26
N GLU A 18 -11.88 5.43 0.15
CA GLU A 18 -13.08 5.73 -0.64
C GLU A 18 -13.77 4.44 -1.13
N LEU A 19 -13.02 3.49 -1.66
CA LEU A 19 -13.58 2.23 -2.14
C LEU A 19 -14.24 1.43 -1.01
N ILE A 20 -13.59 1.36 0.15
CA ILE A 20 -14.10 0.60 1.29
C ILE A 20 -15.34 1.26 1.86
N LEU A 21 -15.34 2.58 2.04
CA LEU A 21 -16.51 3.32 2.53
C LEU A 21 -17.69 3.22 1.56
N THR A 22 -17.46 3.25 0.24
CA THR A 22 -18.54 3.29 -0.76
C THR A 22 -19.05 1.92 -1.18
N LYS A 23 -18.19 0.90 -1.25
CA LYS A 23 -18.54 -0.43 -1.80
C LYS A 23 -18.52 -1.54 -0.77
N LEU A 24 -17.77 -1.39 0.32
CA LEU A 24 -17.56 -2.43 1.31
C LEU A 24 -17.75 -1.91 2.76
N PRO A 25 -18.87 -1.23 3.08
CA PRO A 25 -19.03 -0.55 4.38
C PRO A 25 -19.03 -1.50 5.59
N GLN A 26 -19.24 -2.80 5.35
CA GLN A 26 -19.21 -3.85 6.38
C GLN A 26 -17.90 -4.64 6.39
N LEU A 27 -16.86 -4.17 5.69
CA LEU A 27 -15.57 -4.85 5.65
C LEU A 27 -14.93 -4.86 7.04
N ALA A 28 -14.84 -6.06 7.63
CA ALA A 28 -14.28 -6.25 8.96
C ALA A 28 -12.75 -6.38 8.94
N LYS A 29 -12.17 -6.87 7.84
CA LYS A 29 -10.73 -7.12 7.70
C LYS A 29 -10.26 -6.72 6.31
N PHE A 30 -9.10 -6.10 6.26
CA PHE A 30 -8.43 -5.71 5.03
C PHE A 30 -6.98 -6.19 5.08
N ASP A 31 -6.66 -7.16 4.24
CA ASP A 31 -5.32 -7.72 4.08
C ASP A 31 -4.83 -7.41 2.67
N PHE A 32 -3.67 -6.76 2.57
CA PHE A 32 -3.07 -6.35 1.30
C PHE A 32 -1.57 -6.64 1.33
N ARG A 33 -1.04 -7.21 0.25
CA ARG A 33 0.41 -7.45 0.07
C ARG A 33 0.81 -7.05 -1.33
N TYR A 34 1.81 -6.19 -1.44
CA TYR A 34 2.35 -5.71 -2.70
C TYR A 34 3.88 -5.76 -2.65
N SER A 35 4.50 -6.32 -3.69
CA SER A 35 5.95 -6.42 -3.79
C SER A 35 6.41 -5.62 -5.01
N ALA A 36 7.40 -4.75 -4.79
CA ALA A 36 8.05 -3.97 -5.83
C ALA A 36 9.53 -4.35 -5.88
N TYR A 37 9.97 -4.80 -7.05
CA TYR A 37 11.36 -5.08 -7.36
C TYR A 37 12.07 -3.78 -7.78
N PHE A 38 13.29 -3.54 -7.29
CA PHE A 38 14.16 -2.44 -7.71
C PHE A 38 15.50 -3.01 -8.20
N ALA A 39 15.77 -2.85 -9.50
CA ALA A 39 16.81 -3.60 -10.22
C ALA A 39 18.20 -2.95 -10.21
N ASP A 40 18.40 -1.76 -9.64
CA ASP A 40 19.65 -1.02 -9.82
C ASP A 40 20.11 -0.27 -8.56
N ASP A 41 21.41 -0.41 -8.26
CA ASP A 41 22.17 0.27 -7.19
C ASP A 41 22.16 1.82 -7.29
N TYR A 42 21.62 2.37 -8.37
CA TYR A 42 21.57 3.82 -8.64
C TYR A 42 20.17 4.44 -8.56
N ASP A 43 19.11 3.63 -8.55
CA ASP A 43 17.75 4.10 -8.32
C ASP A 43 17.35 3.68 -6.91
N THR A 44 17.62 4.55 -5.93
CA THR A 44 16.94 4.49 -4.63
C THR A 44 15.46 4.21 -4.92
N PRO A 45 14.85 3.14 -4.38
CA PRO A 45 13.45 2.87 -4.62
C PRO A 45 12.72 4.15 -4.28
N SER A 46 12.15 4.79 -5.31
CA SER A 46 11.35 5.99 -5.13
C SER A 46 10.19 5.47 -4.30
N TYR A 47 10.26 5.71 -3.00
CA TYR A 47 9.31 5.21 -2.04
C TYR A 47 7.92 5.47 -2.61
N PHE A 48 7.21 4.40 -3.02
CA PHE A 48 6.10 4.49 -3.97
C PHE A 48 4.81 5.06 -3.36
N GLY A 49 4.85 5.46 -2.08
CA GLY A 49 3.77 6.16 -1.39
C GLY A 49 4.29 7.43 -0.72
N GLN A 50 3.44 8.19 -0.04
CA GLN A 50 3.93 9.13 0.98
C GLN A 50 3.85 8.40 2.33
N PRO A 51 4.87 8.49 3.23
CA PRO A 51 4.96 7.67 4.46
C PRO A 51 3.77 7.76 5.42
N ASN A 52 2.84 8.67 5.13
CA ASN A 52 1.77 9.10 6.02
C ASN A 52 0.37 8.89 5.43
N GLN A 53 0.19 8.13 4.34
CA GLN A 53 -1.16 7.95 3.79
C GLN A 53 -2.02 6.96 4.61
N PHE A 54 -1.40 5.91 5.17
CA PHE A 54 -2.09 4.87 5.96
C PHE A 54 -2.16 5.19 7.46
N ILE A 55 -2.05 6.47 7.84
CA ILE A 55 -2.20 6.94 9.23
C ILE A 55 -3.41 7.86 9.43
N SER A 56 -4.33 7.92 8.46
CA SER A 56 -5.59 8.65 8.63
C SER A 56 -6.43 7.99 9.76
N PRO A 57 -7.35 8.73 10.41
CA PRO A 57 -8.23 8.18 11.43
C PRO A 57 -8.95 6.91 10.99
N PHE A 58 -9.35 6.81 9.70
CA PHE A 58 -9.98 5.62 9.14
C PHE A 58 -9.15 4.35 9.31
N TRP A 59 -7.84 4.42 9.02
CA TRP A 59 -6.90 3.29 9.12
C TRP A 59 -6.55 2.98 10.58
N LEU A 60 -6.30 4.01 11.38
CA LEU A 60 -5.92 3.88 12.79
C LEU A 60 -7.05 3.29 13.64
N GLU A 61 -8.29 3.77 13.48
CA GLU A 61 -9.45 3.27 14.23
C GLU A 61 -9.76 1.81 13.91
N ARG A 62 -9.53 1.39 12.66
CA ARG A 62 -9.67 0.00 12.20
C ARG A 62 -8.48 -0.89 12.56
N ARG A 63 -7.39 -0.30 13.05
CA ARG A 63 -6.13 -0.99 13.36
C ARG A 63 -5.59 -1.76 12.16
N TRP A 64 -5.73 -1.19 10.96
CA TRP A 64 -5.16 -1.73 9.74
C TRP A 64 -3.84 -1.02 9.49
N ILE A 65 -2.74 -1.71 9.78
CA ILE A 65 -1.41 -1.10 9.87
C ILE A 65 -0.62 -1.43 8.61
N LEU A 66 0.03 -0.43 8.02
CA LEU A 66 1.02 -0.62 6.97
C LEU A 66 2.36 -1.03 7.58
N GLU A 67 2.84 -2.21 7.20
CA GLU A 67 4.18 -2.72 7.43
C GLU A 67 4.95 -2.68 6.10
N ILE A 68 6.25 -2.37 6.19
CA ILE A 68 7.14 -2.36 5.03
C ILE A 68 8.31 -3.29 5.36
N GLU A 69 8.42 -4.37 4.59
CA GLU A 69 9.50 -5.34 4.66
C GLU A 69 10.46 -5.06 3.48
N VAL A 70 11.77 -5.17 3.71
CA VAL A 70 12.78 -5.05 2.63
C VAL A 70 13.51 -6.38 2.56
N GLU A 71 13.43 -7.05 1.40
CA GLU A 71 14.02 -8.36 1.15
C GLU A 71 14.87 -8.31 -0.12
N PHE A 72 16.20 -8.25 0.05
CA PHE A 72 17.16 -8.09 -1.05
C PHE A 72 16.82 -6.87 -1.92
N GLU A 73 16.48 -7.10 -3.19
CA GLU A 73 16.10 -6.12 -4.21
C GLU A 73 14.58 -5.88 -4.26
N ASN A 74 13.84 -6.26 -3.21
CA ASN A 74 12.39 -6.08 -3.12
C ASN A 74 11.98 -5.25 -1.90
N VAL A 75 11.06 -4.32 -2.11
CA VAL A 75 10.27 -3.70 -1.05
C VAL A 75 8.89 -4.36 -1.05
N ILE A 76 8.47 -4.87 0.10
CA ILE A 76 7.17 -5.50 0.28
C ILE A 76 6.36 -4.61 1.21
N TYR A 77 5.22 -4.15 0.72
CA TYR A 77 4.23 -3.39 1.46
C TYR A 77 3.12 -4.34 1.88
N VAL A 78 2.78 -4.30 3.16
CA VAL A 78 1.82 -5.21 3.78
C VAL A 78 0.85 -4.38 4.61
N ILE A 79 -0.45 -4.54 4.39
CA ILE A 79 -1.48 -4.02 5.31
C ILE A 79 -2.16 -5.22 5.92
N ARG A 80 -2.20 -5.27 7.26
CA ARG A 80 -2.87 -6.34 8.01
C ARG A 80 -3.67 -5.76 9.17
N PRO A 81 -4.80 -6.39 9.55
CA PRO A 81 -5.50 -6.06 10.78
C PRO A 81 -4.72 -6.55 11.99
N TYR A 82 -4.61 -5.68 13.01
CA TYR A 82 -3.99 -5.98 14.30
C TYR A 82 -4.99 -6.52 15.33
#